data_AF-A0A2W0B0R1-F1
#
_entry.id   AF-A0A2W0B0R1-F1
#
_cell.length_a   1.000
_cell.length_b   1.000
_cell.length_c   1.000
_cell.angle_alpha   90.00
_cell.angle_beta   90.00
_cell.angle_gamma   90.00
#
_symmetry.space_group_name_H-M   'P 1'
#
loop_
_entity.id
_entity.type
_entity.pdbx_description
1 polymer ?
#
loop_
_entity_poly.entity_id
_entity_poly.type
_entity_poly.pdbx_seq_one_letter_code
_entity_poly.pdbx_strand_id
1 'polypeptide(L)'
;MPQLLKNLRLHKMAAIIETELAAARKSSPSYSDFLVRLLQAEWLNQQERKLQARIQRADFPELWTLESFPFKNQPGVSRRQILELAELEFIPKATNIVFIGPTAVGKTGLASGLLLKALQNGYRGLFIQAQDLFEEMYASLADRASRKLIRRL
;
A
#
# COMPACT_ATOMS: atom_id res chain seq x y z
N MET A 1 26.38 6.14 20.13
CA MET A 1 25.01 5.60 19.95
C MET A 1 24.36 5.98 18.62
N PRO A 2 24.27 7.26 18.21
CA PRO A 2 23.53 7.64 16.99
C PRO A 2 24.09 7.01 15.70
N GLN A 3 25.40 6.81 15.61
CA GLN A 3 26.04 6.20 14.44
C GLN A 3 25.70 4.71 14.29
N LEU A 4 25.60 3.95 15.39
CA LEU A 4 25.22 2.54 15.35
C LEU A 4 23.77 2.38 14.88
N LEU A 5 22.86 3.21 15.38
CA LEU A 5 21.46 3.21 14.94
C LEU A 5 21.32 3.52 13.45
N LYS A 6 22.12 4.47 12.93
CA LYS A 6 22.18 4.75 11.48
C LYS A 6 22.68 3.56 10.67
N ASN A 7 23.76 2.91 11.11
CA ASN A 7 24.34 1.75 10.41
C ASN A 7 23.37 0.55 10.39
N LEU A 8 22.58 0.37 11.45
CA LEU A 8 21.53 -0.64 11.53
C LEU A 8 20.22 -0.23 10.84
N ARG A 9 20.18 0.94 10.20
CA ARG A 9 18.99 1.52 9.53
C ARG A 9 17.79 1.73 10.48
N LEU A 10 18.05 1.95 11.77
CA LEU A 10 17.05 2.25 12.80
C LEU A 10 16.78 3.76 12.85
N HIS A 11 16.24 4.28 11.75
CA HIS A 11 16.18 5.72 11.49
C HIS A 11 15.25 6.47 12.44
N LYS A 12 14.09 5.89 12.77
CA LYS A 12 13.14 6.53 13.67
C LYS A 12 13.66 6.52 15.10
N MET A 13 14.25 5.41 15.55
CA MET A 13 14.94 5.36 16.84
C MET A 13 16.04 6.42 16.94
N ALA A 14 16.89 6.54 15.91
CA ALA A 14 17.94 7.56 15.89
C ALA A 14 17.39 8.99 16.00
N ALA A 15 16.18 9.23 15.49
CA ALA A 15 15.52 10.54 15.54
C ALA A 15 14.85 10.84 16.89
N ILE A 16 14.37 9.83 17.62
CA ILE A 16 13.58 10.03 18.86
C ILE A 16 14.33 9.69 20.15
N ILE A 17 15.50 9.04 20.06
CA ILE A 17 16.22 8.49 21.23
C ILE A 17 16.47 9.54 22.31
N GLU A 18 16.89 10.75 21.97
CA GLU A 18 17.16 11.82 22.94
C GLU A 18 15.88 12.30 23.64
N THR A 19 14.77 12.39 22.90
CA THR A 19 13.46 12.76 23.43
C THR A 19 12.93 11.69 24.39
N GLU A 20 13.03 10.41 23.99
CA GLU A 20 12.62 9.28 24.82
C GLU A 20 13.51 9.14 26.06
N LEU A 21 14.82 9.39 25.96
CA LEU A 21 15.72 9.41 27.13
C LEU A 21 15.34 10.50 28.12
N ALA A 22 15.01 11.71 27.64
CA ALA A 22 14.55 12.80 28.49
C ALA A 22 13.21 12.46 29.19
N ALA A 23 12.30 11.79 28.49
CA ALA A 23 11.03 11.32 29.05
C ALA A 23 11.25 10.19 30.08
N ALA A 24 12.16 9.26 29.80
CA ALA A 24 12.49 8.16 30.69
C ALA A 24 13.11 8.64 32.00
N ARG A 25 13.92 9.71 31.98
CA ARG A 25 14.45 10.33 33.21
C ARG A 25 13.36 10.88 34.14
N LYS A 26 12.22 11.30 33.59
CA LYS A 26 11.09 11.84 34.37
C LYS A 26 10.13 10.76 34.86
N SER A 27 9.91 9.74 34.03
CA SER A 27 8.90 8.69 34.26
C SER A 27 9.47 7.40 34.84
N SER A 28 10.81 7.27 34.91
CA SER A 28 11.55 6.10 35.41
C SER A 28 10.96 4.75 34.94
N PRO A 29 10.75 4.54 33.63
CA PRO A 29 10.23 3.28 33.12
C PRO A 29 11.25 2.16 33.36
N SER A 30 10.77 0.91 33.37
CA SER A 30 11.69 -0.23 33.32
C SER A 30 12.52 -0.18 32.02
N TYR A 31 13.72 -0.77 32.04
CA TYR A 31 14.55 -0.85 30.83
C TYR A 31 13.84 -1.57 29.68
N SER A 32 13.04 -2.58 30.02
CA SER A 32 12.21 -3.32 29.08
C SER A 32 11.18 -2.41 28.41
N ASP A 33 10.43 -1.62 29.19
CA ASP A 33 9.40 -0.72 28.65
C ASP A 33 10.00 0.37 27.76
N PHE A 34 11.15 0.93 28.17
CA PHE A 34 11.87 1.92 27.39
C PHE A 34 12.30 1.34 26.03
N LEU A 35 12.88 0.15 26.02
CA LEU A 35 13.31 -0.51 24.79
C LEU A 35 12.12 -0.87 23.88
N VAL A 36 11.02 -1.36 24.46
CA VAL A 36 9.80 -1.68 23.71
C VAL A 36 9.24 -0.45 23.01
N ARG A 37 9.16 0.71 23.68
CA ARG A 37 8.67 1.96 23.04
C ARG A 37 9.51 2.36 21.83
N LEU A 38 10.83 2.32 21.97
CA LEU A 38 11.75 2.65 20.89
C LEU A 38 11.60 1.70 19.70
N LEU A 39 11.58 0.39 19.97
CA LEU A 39 11.43 -0.63 18.93
C LEU A 39 10.05 -0.56 18.25
N GLN A 40 8.99 -0.29 18.99
CA GLN A 40 7.65 -0.09 18.44
C GLN A 40 7.61 1.10 17.49
N ALA A 41 8.19 2.24 17.88
CA ALA A 41 8.24 3.42 17.04
C ALA A 41 9.01 3.16 15.73
N GLU A 42 10.14 2.44 15.81
CA GLU A 42 10.89 2.02 14.63
C GLU A 42 10.11 1.06 13.75
N TRP A 43 9.51 0.03 14.33
CA TRP A 43 8.72 -0.94 13.60
C TRP A 43 7.56 -0.27 12.84
N LEU A 44 6.79 0.60 13.51
CA LEU A 44 5.72 1.38 12.88
C LEU A 44 6.24 2.23 11.71
N ASN A 45 7.37 2.92 11.90
CA ASN A 45 7.97 3.71 10.83
C ASN A 45 8.39 2.85 9.63
N GLN A 46 8.94 1.67 9.86
CA GLN A 46 9.31 0.75 8.79
C GLN A 46 8.07 0.22 8.04
N GLN A 47 6.97 -0.11 8.74
CA GLN A 47 5.73 -0.52 8.09
C GLN A 47 5.17 0.59 7.22
N GLU A 48 5.12 1.81 7.73
CA GLU A 48 4.65 2.99 6.98
C GLU A 48 5.51 3.22 5.74
N ARG A 49 6.83 3.22 5.88
CA ARG A 49 7.75 3.37 4.73
C ARG A 49 7.54 2.29 3.67
N LYS A 50 7.34 1.03 4.09
CA LYS A 50 7.07 -0.08 3.16
C LYS A 50 5.72 0.09 2.45
N LEU A 51 4.70 0.58 3.15
CA LEU A 51 3.40 0.88 2.55
C LEU A 51 3.52 2.04 1.55
N GLN A 52 4.13 3.16 1.94
CA GLN A 52 4.34 4.31 1.07
C GLN A 52 5.14 3.95 -0.19
N ALA A 53 6.20 3.15 -0.06
CA ALA A 53 6.96 2.68 -1.21
C ALA A 53 6.12 1.83 -2.19
N ARG A 54 5.17 1.05 -1.66
CA ARG A 54 4.25 0.25 -2.49
C ARG A 54 3.18 1.11 -3.15
N ILE A 55 2.63 2.11 -2.44
CA ILE A 55 1.68 3.08 -2.99
C ILE A 55 2.34 3.89 -4.11
N GLN A 56 3.55 4.42 -3.90
CA GLN A 56 4.30 5.16 -4.92
C GLN A 56 4.58 4.30 -6.15
N ARG A 57 4.91 3.02 -5.94
CA ARG A 57 5.15 2.09 -7.05
C ARG A 57 3.89 1.71 -7.81
N ALA A 58 2.72 1.73 -7.16
CA ALA A 58 1.46 1.32 -7.75
C ALA A 58 0.92 2.29 -8.80
N ASP A 59 1.48 3.51 -8.89
CA ASP A 59 1.20 4.49 -9.93
C ASP A 59 -0.30 4.85 -10.05
N PHE A 60 -0.92 5.14 -8.91
CA PHE A 60 -2.32 5.56 -8.88
C PHE A 60 -2.49 6.90 -9.61
N PRO A 61 -3.51 7.04 -10.49
CA PRO A 61 -3.88 8.36 -11.00
C PRO A 61 -4.40 9.26 -9.88
N GLU A 62 -5.20 8.69 -8.97
CA GLU A 62 -5.70 9.33 -7.75
C GLU A 62 -5.84 8.29 -6.62
N LEU A 63 -5.59 8.72 -5.38
CA LEU A 63 -5.64 7.85 -4.19
C LEU A 63 -7.05 7.74 -3.63
N TRP A 64 -7.88 6.95 -4.30
CA TRP A 64 -9.25 6.66 -3.85
C TRP A 64 -9.26 5.57 -2.77
N THR A 65 -10.12 5.72 -1.78
CA THR A 65 -10.37 4.71 -0.76
C THR A 65 -11.78 4.14 -0.89
N LEU A 66 -12.00 2.93 -0.35
CA LEU A 66 -13.34 2.34 -0.34
C LEU A 66 -14.26 3.07 0.64
N GLU A 67 -13.69 3.66 1.70
CA GLU A 67 -14.41 4.44 2.71
C GLU A 67 -14.99 5.74 2.13
N SER A 68 -14.29 6.37 1.18
CA SER A 68 -14.76 7.60 0.53
C SER A 68 -15.74 7.35 -0.61
N PHE A 69 -16.02 6.09 -0.97
CA PHE A 69 -16.91 5.78 -2.09
C PHE A 69 -18.38 6.11 -1.75
N PRO A 70 -19.10 6.91 -2.57
CA PRO A 70 -20.45 7.35 -2.27
C PRO A 70 -21.50 6.29 -2.61
N PHE A 71 -21.54 5.18 -1.84
CA PHE A 71 -22.47 4.07 -2.06
C PHE A 71 -23.94 4.49 -2.13
N LYS A 72 -24.33 5.53 -1.36
CA LYS A 72 -25.70 6.08 -1.38
C LYS A 72 -26.09 6.67 -2.74
N ASN A 73 -25.11 7.19 -3.49
CA ASN A 73 -25.33 7.84 -4.79
C ASN A 73 -25.16 6.84 -5.96
N GLN A 74 -24.78 5.59 -5.68
CA GLN A 74 -24.52 4.55 -6.68
C GLN A 74 -25.31 3.28 -6.32
N PRO A 75 -26.65 3.27 -6.46
CA PRO A 75 -27.51 2.16 -5.99
C PRO A 75 -27.25 0.85 -6.73
N GLY A 76 -26.67 0.89 -7.94
CA GLY A 76 -26.26 -0.30 -8.68
C GLY A 76 -25.00 -1.00 -8.14
N VAL A 77 -24.34 -0.43 -7.13
CA VAL A 77 -23.15 -1.00 -6.50
C VAL A 77 -23.51 -1.54 -5.11
N SER A 78 -23.47 -2.86 -4.96
CA SER A 78 -23.68 -3.49 -3.65
C SER A 78 -22.49 -3.24 -2.73
N ARG A 79 -22.70 -2.40 -1.70
CA ARG A 79 -21.69 -2.15 -0.66
C ARG A 79 -21.20 -3.45 -0.01
N ARG A 80 -22.10 -4.40 0.24
CA ARG A 80 -21.76 -5.70 0.83
C ARG A 80 -20.76 -6.46 -0.03
N GLN A 81 -21.00 -6.56 -1.35
CA GLN A 81 -20.11 -7.26 -2.27
C GLN A 81 -18.74 -6.57 -2.36
N ILE A 82 -18.69 -5.24 -2.39
CA ILE A 82 -17.41 -4.52 -2.41
C ILE A 82 -16.61 -4.76 -1.13
N LEU A 83 -17.25 -4.79 0.04
CA LEU A 83 -16.56 -5.08 1.30
C LEU A 83 -16.09 -6.54 1.36
N GLU A 84 -16.84 -7.48 0.80
CA GLU A 84 -16.40 -8.88 0.66
C GLU A 84 -15.16 -9.01 -0.23
N LEU A 85 -15.12 -8.26 -1.35
CA LEU A 85 -13.92 -8.18 -2.18
C LEU A 85 -12.74 -7.52 -1.45
N ALA A 86 -13.01 -6.62 -0.50
CA ALA A 86 -11.99 -5.95 0.31
C ALA A 86 -11.32 -6.86 1.36
N GLU A 87 -11.83 -8.08 1.57
CA GLU A 87 -11.15 -9.17 2.29
C GLU A 87 -10.08 -9.86 1.43
N LEU A 88 -10.00 -9.52 0.13
CA LEU A 88 -8.92 -9.89 -0.78
C LEU A 88 -8.75 -11.40 -1.06
N GLU A 89 -9.72 -12.23 -0.69
CA GLU A 89 -9.65 -13.69 -0.93
C GLU A 89 -9.49 -14.08 -2.40
N PHE A 90 -9.85 -13.19 -3.33
CA PHE A 90 -9.68 -13.39 -4.76
C PHE A 90 -8.20 -13.44 -5.19
N ILE A 91 -7.30 -12.79 -4.44
CA ILE A 91 -5.86 -12.73 -4.76
C ILE A 91 -5.21 -14.12 -4.65
N PRO A 92 -5.24 -14.82 -3.49
CA PRO A 92 -4.64 -16.15 -3.38
C PRO A 92 -5.34 -17.20 -4.25
N LYS A 93 -6.61 -16.99 -4.60
CA LYS A 93 -7.38 -17.85 -5.51
C LYS A 93 -7.08 -17.58 -6.99
N ALA A 94 -6.28 -16.55 -7.31
CA ALA A 94 -6.02 -16.09 -8.67
C ALA A 94 -7.31 -15.79 -9.48
N THR A 95 -8.32 -15.24 -8.80
CA THR A 95 -9.62 -14.90 -9.40
C THR A 95 -9.61 -13.46 -9.88
N ASN A 96 -9.99 -13.24 -11.14
CA ASN A 96 -10.10 -11.91 -11.71
C ASN A 96 -11.44 -11.25 -11.35
N ILE A 97 -11.39 -9.95 -11.05
CA ILE A 97 -12.58 -9.12 -10.85
C ILE A 97 -12.74 -8.19 -12.05
N VAL A 98 -13.95 -8.13 -12.59
CA VAL A 98 -14.29 -7.23 -13.70
C VAL A 98 -15.49 -6.38 -13.29
N PHE A 99 -15.32 -5.06 -13.30
CA PHE A 99 -16.42 -4.12 -13.07
C PHE A 99 -17.11 -3.75 -14.39
N ILE A 100 -18.40 -4.06 -14.52
CA ILE A 100 -19.20 -3.82 -15.74
C ILE A 100 -20.25 -2.74 -15.47
N GLY A 101 -20.58 -1.92 -16.47
CA GLY A 101 -21.66 -0.91 -16.44
C GLY A 101 -21.28 0.43 -17.07
N PRO A 102 -22.11 1.47 -16.91
CA PRO A 102 -21.91 2.77 -17.57
C PRO A 102 -20.62 3.48 -17.15
N THR A 103 -20.19 4.46 -17.93
CA THR A 103 -19.08 5.36 -17.56
C THR A 103 -19.46 6.23 -16.35
N ALA A 104 -18.46 6.76 -15.65
CA ALA A 104 -18.63 7.67 -14.50
C ALA A 104 -19.39 7.12 -13.27
N VAL A 105 -19.62 5.80 -13.16
CA VAL A 105 -20.22 5.17 -11.96
C VAL A 105 -19.19 4.78 -10.88
N GLY A 106 -17.93 5.23 -11.03
CA GLY A 106 -16.88 5.02 -10.02
C GLY A 106 -16.14 3.68 -10.08
N LYS A 107 -16.15 2.98 -11.22
CA LYS A 107 -15.42 1.70 -11.42
C LYS A 107 -13.92 1.83 -11.12
N THR A 108 -13.30 2.86 -11.67
CA THR A 108 -11.89 3.18 -11.43
C THR A 108 -11.63 3.43 -9.95
N GLY A 109 -12.52 4.18 -9.28
CA GLY A 109 -12.42 4.42 -7.84
C GLY A 109 -12.52 3.14 -7.01
N LEU A 110 -13.43 2.22 -7.35
CA LEU A 110 -13.55 0.93 -6.68
C LEU A 110 -12.31 0.05 -6.90
N ALA A 111 -11.81 -0.02 -8.13
CA ALA A 111 -10.59 -0.76 -8.46
C ALA A 111 -9.38 -0.18 -7.71
N SER A 112 -9.23 1.15 -7.69
CA SER A 112 -8.17 1.83 -6.94
C SER A 112 -8.30 1.59 -5.43
N GLY A 113 -9.51 1.62 -4.87
CA GLY A 113 -9.75 1.34 -3.46
C GLY A 113 -9.40 -0.10 -3.07
N LEU A 114 -9.76 -1.08 -3.91
CA LEU A 114 -9.37 -2.49 -3.72
C LEU A 114 -7.86 -2.68 -3.85
N LEU A 115 -7.23 -2.04 -4.83
CA LEU A 115 -5.77 -2.06 -4.97
C LEU A 115 -5.10 -1.46 -3.72
N LEU A 116 -5.54 -0.29 -3.26
CA LEU A 116 -5.01 0.32 -2.03
C LEU A 116 -5.17 -0.61 -0.83
N LYS A 117 -6.32 -1.28 -0.69
CA LYS A 117 -6.55 -2.28 0.36
C LYS A 117 -5.57 -3.45 0.25
N ALA A 118 -5.29 -3.93 -0.96
CA ALA A 118 -4.28 -4.96 -1.20
C ALA A 118 -2.88 -4.50 -0.78
N LEU A 119 -2.49 -3.27 -1.14
CA LEU A 119 -1.23 -2.69 -0.72
C LEU A 119 -1.16 -2.51 0.80
N GLN A 120 -2.24 -2.13 1.48
CA GLN A 120 -2.26 -2.08 2.94
C GLN A 120 -2.02 -3.46 3.57
N ASN A 121 -2.51 -4.54 2.94
CA ASN A 121 -2.40 -5.93 3.40
C ASN A 121 -1.11 -6.67 2.98
N GLY A 122 -0.06 -5.96 2.58
CA GLY A 122 1.23 -6.59 2.26
C GLY A 122 1.44 -6.94 0.79
N TYR A 123 0.39 -6.89 -0.05
CA TYR A 123 0.51 -7.20 -1.48
C TYR A 123 1.26 -6.11 -2.24
N ARG A 124 1.75 -6.48 -3.42
CA ARG A 124 2.29 -5.57 -4.44
C ARG A 124 1.27 -5.55 -5.60
N GLY A 125 1.09 -4.40 -6.21
CA GLY A 125 0.21 -4.25 -7.36
C GLY A 125 0.48 -2.93 -8.07
N LEU A 126 -0.06 -2.82 -9.28
CA LEU A 126 0.06 -1.66 -10.16
C LEU A 126 -1.34 -1.28 -10.66
N PHE A 127 -1.55 0.01 -10.83
CA PHE A 127 -2.62 0.54 -11.65
C PHE A 127 -2.05 0.84 -13.04
N ILE A 128 -2.71 0.34 -14.09
CA ILE A 128 -2.29 0.58 -15.47
C ILE A 128 -3.54 0.82 -16.30
N GLN A 129 -3.55 1.87 -17.13
CA GLN A 129 -4.64 2.04 -18.08
C GLN A 129 -4.51 0.95 -19.16
N ALA A 130 -5.63 0.40 -19.59
CA ALA A 130 -5.61 -0.68 -20.57
C ALA A 130 -4.90 -0.27 -21.87
N GLN A 131 -5.11 0.97 -22.33
CA GLN A 131 -4.44 1.52 -23.52
C GLN A 131 -2.91 1.51 -23.37
N ASP A 132 -2.39 2.06 -22.26
CA ASP A 132 -0.95 2.10 -21.97
C ASP A 132 -0.36 0.69 -21.90
N LEU A 133 -1.10 -0.24 -21.28
CA LEU A 133 -0.69 -1.65 -21.19
C LEU A 133 -0.57 -2.27 -22.58
N PHE A 134 -1.56 -2.06 -23.46
CA PHE A 134 -1.53 -2.60 -24.81
C PHE A 134 -0.38 -1.99 -25.63
N GLU A 135 -0.21 -0.67 -25.59
CA GLU A 135 0.89 0.01 -26.29
C GLU A 135 2.25 -0.55 -25.87
N GLU A 136 2.47 -0.72 -24.56
CA GLU A 136 3.71 -1.27 -24.06
C GLU A 136 3.90 -2.74 -24.40
N MET A 137 2.82 -3.53 -24.39
CA MET A 137 2.85 -4.92 -24.86
C MET A 137 3.25 -4.99 -26.32
N TYR A 138 2.65 -4.18 -27.20
CA TYR A 138 2.97 -4.13 -28.63
C TYR A 138 4.43 -3.72 -28.88
N ALA A 139 4.91 -2.68 -28.21
CA ALA A 139 6.32 -2.26 -28.30
C ALA A 139 7.26 -3.38 -27.83
N SER A 140 6.94 -4.06 -26.72
CA SER A 140 7.78 -5.13 -26.18
C SER A 140 7.90 -6.34 -27.11
N LEU A 141 6.87 -6.62 -27.92
CA LEU A 141 6.87 -7.69 -28.90
C LEU A 141 7.79 -7.36 -30.08
N ALA A 142 7.78 -6.11 -30.54
CA ALA A 142 8.68 -5.65 -31.60
C ALA A 142 10.15 -5.74 -31.16
N ASP A 143 10.45 -5.38 -29.91
CA ASP A 143 11.81 -5.35 -29.37
C ASP A 143 12.29 -6.68 -28.74
N ARG A 144 11.48 -7.76 -28.82
CA ARG A 144 11.72 -9.05 -28.14
C ARG A 144 11.98 -8.93 -26.63
N ALA A 145 11.40 -7.91 -25.99
CA ALA A 145 11.61 -7.57 -24.59
C ALA A 145 10.44 -7.99 -23.67
N SER A 146 9.46 -8.77 -24.15
CA SER A 146 8.24 -9.13 -23.43
C SER A 146 8.48 -9.77 -22.05
N ARG A 147 9.56 -10.55 -21.89
CA ARG A 147 9.95 -11.12 -20.57
C ARG A 147 10.30 -10.05 -19.53
N LYS A 148 10.87 -8.92 -19.96
CA LYS A 148 11.21 -7.79 -19.08
C LYS A 148 9.94 -7.07 -18.60
N LEU A 149 8.97 -6.90 -19.50
CA LEU A 149 7.66 -6.32 -19.18
C LEU A 149 6.92 -7.18 -18.16
N ILE A 150 6.81 -8.50 -18.40
CA ILE A 150 6.13 -9.43 -17.48
C ILE A 150 6.78 -9.48 -16.10
N ARG A 151 8.12 -9.33 -16.00
CA ARG A 151 8.81 -9.26 -14.69
C ARG A 151 8.57 -7.95 -13.94
N ARG A 152 8.17 -6.89 -14.65
CA ARG A 152 7.90 -5.57 -14.07
C ARG A 152 6.48 -5.51 -13.52
N LEU A 153 5.52 -6.08 -14.26
CA LEU A 153 4.14 -6.29 -13.87
C LEU A 153 4.05 -7.23 -12.65
#